data_AF-A0A924HTG1-F1
#
_entry.id   AF-A0A924HTG1-F1
#
_cell.length_a   1.000
_cell.length_b   1.000
_cell.length_c   1.000
_cell.angle_alpha   90.00
_cell.angle_beta   90.00
_cell.angle_gamma   90.00
#
_symmetry.space_group_name_H-M   'P 1'
#
loop_
_entity.id
_entity.type
_entity.pdbx_description
1 polymer ?
#
loop_
_entity_poly.entity_id
_entity_poly.type
_entity_poly.pdbx_seq_one_letter_code
_entity_poly.pdbx_strand_id
1 'polypeptide(L)' 'MTTVNTTTTPKTGNPSPLTRQQAIENALSMALFHVRHGDGLKGIQAATVKATRAASMLKQACAESATALTVGA' A
#
# COMPACT_ATOMS: atom_id res chain seq x y z
N MET A 1 -19.25 -35.01 -14.60
CA MET A 1 -19.05 -33.70 -15.25
C MET A 1 -18.67 -32.72 -14.15
N THR A 2 -17.38 -32.40 -14.01
CA THR A 2 -16.83 -31.57 -12.92
C THR A 2 -16.72 -30.13 -13.38
N THR A 3 -17.50 -29.23 -12.79
CA THR A 3 -17.44 -27.79 -13.02
C THR A 3 -16.34 -27.18 -12.15
N VAL A 4 -15.27 -26.71 -12.78
CA VAL A 4 -14.19 -25.97 -12.11
C VAL A 4 -14.58 -24.49 -12.09
N ASN A 5 -14.97 -23.98 -10.93
CA ASN A 5 -15.20 -22.55 -10.73
C ASN A 5 -13.82 -21.85 -10.65
N THR A 6 -13.36 -21.30 -11.77
CA THR A 6 -12.19 -20.41 -11.77
C THR A 6 -12.59 -19.08 -11.14
N THR A 7 -12.31 -18.93 -9.84
CA THR A 7 -12.34 -17.64 -9.16
C THR A 7 -11.32 -16.73 -9.86
N THR A 8 -11.79 -15.90 -10.78
CA THR A 8 -11.00 -14.83 -11.37
C THR A 8 -10.67 -13.86 -10.25
N THR A 9 -9.44 -13.93 -9.76
CA THR A 9 -8.91 -12.94 -8.82
C THR A 9 -9.09 -11.59 -9.50
N PRO A 10 -9.84 -10.63 -8.92
CA PRO A 10 -9.96 -9.32 -9.53
C PRO A 10 -8.56 -8.74 -9.62
N LYS A 11 -8.06 -8.63 -10.85
CA LYS A 11 -6.77 -8.02 -11.15
C LYS A 11 -6.90 -6.59 -10.67
N THR A 12 -6.42 -6.33 -9.46
CA THR A 12 -6.46 -5.01 -8.85
C THR A 12 -5.52 -4.20 -9.73
N GLY A 13 -6.08 -3.50 -10.73
CA GLY A 13 -5.32 -2.57 -11.54
C GLY A 13 -4.55 -1.66 -10.60
N ASN A 14 -3.30 -1.32 -10.95
CA ASN A 14 -2.50 -0.43 -10.15
C ASN A 14 -3.37 0.77 -9.76
N PRO A 15 -3.56 1.05 -8.46
CA PRO A 15 -4.37 2.18 -8.05
C PRO A 15 -3.79 3.42 -8.72
N SER A 16 -4.67 4.29 -9.21
CA SER A 16 -4.25 5.55 -9.83
C SER A 16 -3.27 6.29 -8.91
N PRO A 17 -2.35 7.10 -9.45
CA PRO A 17 -1.34 7.79 -8.65
C PRO A 17 -1.97 8.57 -7.48
N LEU A 18 -3.11 9.22 -7.72
CA LEU A 18 -3.87 9.95 -6.70
C LEU A 18 -4.43 9.03 -5.59
N THR A 19 -5.07 7.92 -5.96
CA THR A 19 -5.60 6.94 -4.98
C THR A 19 -4.48 6.33 -4.14
N ARG A 20 -3.31 6.12 -4.75
CA ARG A 20 -2.13 5.60 -4.04
C ARG A 20 -1.57 6.64 -3.08
N GLN A 21 -1.44 7.89 -3.50
CA GLN A 21 -0.99 8.99 -2.63
C GLN A 21 -1.90 9.10 -1.40
N GLN A 22 -3.21 9.16 -1.60
CA GLN A 22 -4.17 9.26 -0.51
C GLN A 22 -4.08 8.07 0.46
N ALA A 23 -3.86 6.86 -0.06
CA ALA A 23 -3.68 5.67 0.76
C ALA A 23 -2.35 5.66 1.54
N ILE A 24 -1.27 6.23 0.98
CA ILE A 24 0.01 6.42 1.68
C ILE A 24 -0.17 7.42 2.82
N GLU A 25 -0.76 8.59 2.55
CA GLU A 25 -0.98 9.64 3.56
C GLU A 25 -1.87 9.16 4.70
N ASN A 26 -2.94 8.44 4.39
CA ASN A 26 -3.81 7.85 5.41
C ASN A 26 -3.05 6.81 6.27
N ALA A 27 -2.29 5.92 5.64
CA ALA A 27 -1.50 4.92 6.37
C ALA A 27 -0.47 5.57 7.31
N LEU A 28 0.21 6.63 6.86
CA LEU A 28 1.16 7.39 7.68
C LEU A 28 0.46 8.15 8.81
N SER A 29 -0.68 8.77 8.53
CA SER A 29 -1.48 9.47 9.55
C SER A 29 -1.91 8.52 10.67
N MET A 30 -2.38 7.32 10.30
CA MET A 30 -2.73 6.31 11.29
C MET A 30 -1.50 5.74 12.03
N ALA A 31 -0.35 5.62 11.36
CA ALA A 31 0.88 5.21 12.03
C ALA A 31 1.29 6.24 13.10
N LEU A 32 1.30 7.53 12.75
CA LEU A 32 1.58 8.63 13.68
C LEU A 32 0.56 8.70 14.83
N PHE A 33 -0.72 8.44 14.54
CA PHE A 33 -1.74 8.35 15.57
C PHE A 33 -1.38 7.29 16.62
N HIS A 34 -1.01 6.08 16.20
CA HIS A 34 -0.62 5.01 17.10
C HIS A 34 0.70 5.27 17.83
N VAL A 35 1.64 6.01 17.24
CA VAL A 35 2.85 6.45 17.95
C VAL A 35 2.51 7.44 19.07
N ARG A 36 1.53 8.34 18.83
CA ARG A 36 1.17 9.39 19.80
C ARG A 36 0.19 8.94 20.89
N HIS A 37 -0.70 8.00 20.58
CA HIS A 37 -1.81 7.61 21.45
C HIS A 37 -1.83 6.12 21.80
N GLY A 38 -0.97 5.32 21.17
CA GLY A 38 -0.90 3.88 21.44
C GLY A 38 0.03 3.61 22.61
N ASP A 39 -0.53 3.10 23.71
CA ASP A 39 0.27 2.65 24.84
C ASP A 39 0.84 1.24 24.62
N GLY A 40 2.13 1.10 24.91
CA GLY A 40 2.84 -0.18 24.94
C GLY A 40 3.13 -0.81 23.57
N LEU A 41 3.61 -2.05 23.61
CA LEU A 41 4.11 -2.78 22.44
C LEU A 41 3.08 -2.95 21.32
N LYS A 42 1.79 -3.02 21.65
CA LYS A 42 0.69 -3.14 20.67
C LYS A 42 0.55 -1.87 19.82
N GLY A 43 0.69 -0.69 20.41
CA GLY A 43 0.68 0.59 19.69
C GLY A 43 1.84 0.69 18.70
N ILE A 44 3.04 0.32 19.15
CA ILE A 44 4.26 0.28 18.33
C ILE A 44 4.11 -0.70 17.16
N GLN A 45 3.57 -1.89 17.40
CA GLN A 45 3.34 -2.89 16.35
C GLN A 45 2.33 -2.38 15.31
N ALA A 46 1.21 -1.80 15.76
CA ALA A 46 0.21 -1.22 14.87
C ALA A 46 0.76 -0.07 14.02
N ALA A 47 1.56 0.82 14.63
CA ALA A 47 2.27 1.88 13.92
C ALA A 47 3.22 1.32 12.86
N THR A 48 4.02 0.31 13.23
CA THR A 48 5.02 -0.32 12.36
C THR A 48 4.39 -0.98 11.15
N VAL A 49 3.30 -1.72 11.32
CA VAL A 49 2.59 -2.38 10.22
C VAL A 49 2.05 -1.35 9.22
N LYS A 50 1.47 -0.26 9.73
CA LYS A 50 0.93 0.80 8.87
C LYS A 50 2.02 1.57 8.13
N ALA A 51 3.13 1.86 8.80
CA ALA A 51 4.31 2.48 8.18
C ALA A 51 4.91 1.57 7.09
N THR A 52 5.00 0.26 7.35
CA THR A 52 5.48 -0.73 6.39
C THR A 52 4.57 -0.79 5.16
N ARG A 53 3.25 -0.76 5.34
CA ARG A 53 2.30 -0.70 4.22
C ARG A 53 2.52 0.56 3.38
N ALA A 54 2.68 1.74 4.00
CA ALA A 54 2.97 2.97 3.29
C ALA A 54 4.30 2.89 2.51
N ALA A 55 5.35 2.34 3.12
CA ALA A 55 6.65 2.15 2.48
C ALA A 55 6.56 1.22 1.26
N SER A 56 5.77 0.14 1.34
CA SER A 56 5.53 -0.75 0.19
C SER A 56 4.82 -0.04 -0.96
N MET A 57 3.84 0.82 -0.66
CA MET A 57 3.14 1.60 -1.68
C MET A 57 4.06 2.67 -2.32
N LEU A 58 4.96 3.27 -1.54
CA LEU A 58 5.99 4.17 -2.05
C LEU A 58 6.98 3.43 -2.97
N LYS A 59 7.45 2.25 -2.58
CA LYS A 59 8.31 1.41 -3.43
C LYS A 59 7.64 1.09 -4.78
N GLN A 60 6.35 0.76 -4.75
CA GLN A 60 5.57 0.56 -5.98
C GLN A 60 5.49 1.84 -6.84
N ALA A 61 5.30 3.01 -6.23
CA ALA A 61 5.30 4.29 -6.94
C ALA A 61 6.65 4.62 -7.58
N CYS A 62 7.76 4.39 -6.86
CA CYS A 62 9.10 4.60 -7.41
C CYS A 62 9.39 3.63 -8.57
N ALA A 63 9.01 2.36 -8.44
CA ALA A 63 9.18 1.36 -9.49
C ALA A 63 8.37 1.72 -10.76
N GLU A 64 7.12 2.15 -10.60
CA GLU A 64 6.28 2.56 -11.73
C GLU A 64 6.83 3.82 -12.41
N SER A 65 7.35 4.78 -11.63
CA SER A 65 8.01 5.98 -12.16
C SER A 65 9.26 5.65 -12.96
N ALA A 66 10.08 4.69 -12.49
CA ALA A 66 11.26 4.22 -13.21
C ALA A 66 10.87 3.52 -14.54
N THR A 67 9.80 2.73 -14.55
CA THR A 67 9.31 2.09 -15.78
C THR A 67 8.68 3.08 -16.76
N ALA A 68 8.01 4.13 -16.27
CA ALA A 68 7.48 5.21 -17.11
C ALA A 68 8.59 5.98 -17.83
N LEU A 69 9.76 6.12 -17.21
CA LEU A 69 10.94 6.73 -17.83
C LEU A 69 11.54 5.86 -18.96
N THR A 70 11.43 4.53 -18.88
CA THR A 70 12.03 3.60 -19.85
C THR A 70 11.18 3.30 -21.08
N VAL A 71 9.86 3.57 -21.03
CA VAL A 71 8.92 3.27 -22.14
C VAL A 71 8.66 4.50 -23.03
N GLY A 72 9.20 5.67 -22.69
CA GLY A 72 9.01 6.94 -23.40
C GLY A 72 10.25 7.47 -24.13
N ALA A 73 11.07 6.61 -24.74
CA ALA A 73 12.19 7.00 -25.60
C ALA A 73 12.08 6.34 -26.98
#